data_AF-A0A7S0R3X5-F1
#
_entry.id   AF-A0A7S0R3X5-F1
#
_cell.length_a   1.000
_cell.length_b   1.000
_cell.length_c   1.000
_cell.angle_alpha   90.00
_cell.angle_beta   90.00
_cell.angle_gamma   90.00
#
_symmetry.space_group_name_H-M   'P 1'
#
loop_
_entity.id
_entity.type
_entity.pdbx_description
1 polymer ?
#
loop_
_entity_poly.entity_id
_entity_poly.type
_entity_poly.pdbx_seq_one_letter_code
_entity_poly.pdbx_strand_id
1 'polypeptide(L)'
;IVLKEIVNCQYTACMNPTAGSFNITPRMQRQFVTLAVQMPGPEIVRSVYFQIIDGHLNGFDADVAKMSNKLVDATIELHRLVMNNFLPSAVKFHYQFNLREMSNISQGLCRTIKEYYKQPIALARLWVHECERVFRDRMVNEADMQKFDEFRFAVTKKYFDDCGGITAIDERPLLMTSFMVSTPEDVPVYCAVPTYEVLKKALDDKLREYNESNAVMDLVLFQQAMEHITRIARIIDLPRGNAMLVGVGGSGKQSLS
;
A
#
# COMPACT_ATOMS: atom_id res chain seq x y z
N ILE A 1 -6.61 9.26 50.97
CA ILE A 1 -6.79 8.42 49.76
C ILE A 1 -8.22 8.66 49.27
N VAL A 2 -8.40 9.23 48.08
CA VAL A 2 -9.74 9.46 47.52
C VAL A 2 -10.13 8.21 46.74
N LEU A 3 -11.21 7.54 47.16
CA LEU A 3 -11.78 6.39 46.45
C LEU A 3 -12.49 6.88 45.20
N LYS A 4 -12.23 6.22 44.06
CA LYS A 4 -12.93 6.46 42.80
C LYS A 4 -13.81 5.26 42.50
N GLU A 5 -15.09 5.52 42.30
CA GLU A 5 -16.07 4.53 41.83
C GLU A 5 -16.24 4.67 40.31
N ILE A 6 -16.09 3.56 39.57
CA ILE A 6 -16.29 3.53 38.13
C ILE A 6 -17.70 3.02 37.86
N VAL A 7 -18.57 3.88 37.35
CA VAL A 7 -19.96 3.57 37.03
C VAL A 7 -20.11 3.48 35.50
N ASN A 8 -20.87 2.49 35.01
CA ASN A 8 -21.20 2.29 33.59
C ASN A 8 -20.00 2.15 32.63
N CYS A 9 -18.98 1.37 33.01
CA CYS A 9 -17.85 1.05 32.15
C CYS A 9 -17.88 -0.42 31.69
N GLN A 10 -17.54 -0.65 30.42
CA GLN A 10 -17.30 -1.98 29.85
C GLN A 10 -15.88 -2.04 29.30
N TYR A 11 -15.23 -3.19 29.46
CA TYR A 11 -13.86 -3.42 29.00
C TYR A 11 -13.84 -4.43 27.85
N THR A 12 -13.12 -4.09 26.79
CA THR A 12 -12.78 -4.98 25.69
C THR A 12 -11.28 -4.89 25.43
N ALA A 13 -10.62 -6.03 25.26
CA ALA A 13 -9.19 -6.11 25.00
C ALA A 13 -8.92 -7.10 23.87
N CYS A 14 -7.86 -6.87 23.09
CA CYS A 14 -7.39 -7.78 22.07
C CYS A 14 -5.87 -8.00 22.21
N MET A 15 -5.40 -9.15 21.77
CA MET A 15 -3.99 -9.55 21.85
C MET A 15 -3.62 -10.38 20.63
N ASN A 16 -2.39 -10.24 20.15
CA ASN A 16 -1.89 -11.05 19.04
C ASN A 16 -1.48 -12.44 19.56
N PRO A 17 -1.99 -13.55 18.98
CA PRO A 17 -1.65 -14.90 19.44
C PRO A 17 -0.17 -15.28 19.23
N THR A 18 0.55 -14.60 18.32
CA THR A 18 1.79 -15.13 17.74
C THR A 18 3.09 -14.51 18.29
N ALA A 19 3.15 -14.08 19.55
CA ALA A 19 4.46 -13.75 20.14
C ALA A 19 4.59 -14.22 21.58
N GLY A 20 5.65 -14.99 21.85
CA GLY A 20 5.93 -15.69 23.12
C GLY A 20 6.07 -14.80 24.36
N SER A 21 5.93 -13.48 24.22
CA SER A 21 5.89 -12.50 25.31
C SER A 21 4.47 -12.09 25.73
N PHE A 22 3.42 -12.47 24.98
CA PHE A 22 2.04 -12.07 25.26
C PHE A 22 1.29 -13.15 26.05
N ASN A 23 1.44 -13.13 27.38
CA ASN A 23 0.70 -14.02 28.28
C ASN A 23 -0.26 -13.23 29.17
N ILE A 24 -1.52 -13.68 29.27
CA ILE A 24 -2.50 -13.13 30.21
C ILE A 24 -2.44 -13.95 31.50
N THR A 25 -2.31 -13.27 32.64
CA THR A 25 -2.32 -13.98 33.94
C THR A 25 -3.70 -14.63 34.17
N PRO A 26 -3.77 -15.86 34.71
CA PRO A 26 -5.05 -16.53 34.96
C PRO A 26 -6.00 -15.71 35.86
N ARG A 27 -5.45 -14.88 36.76
CA ARG A 27 -6.24 -13.98 37.61
C ARG A 27 -6.99 -12.93 36.81
N MET A 28 -6.33 -12.29 35.84
CA MET A 28 -6.96 -11.31 34.97
C MET A 28 -7.92 -12.00 34.00
N GLN A 29 -7.52 -13.14 33.44
CA GLN A 29 -8.35 -13.90 32.49
C GLN A 29 -9.72 -14.32 33.06
N ARG A 30 -9.82 -14.60 34.37
CA ARG A 30 -11.11 -14.93 35.02
C ARG A 30 -12.13 -13.78 34.97
N GLN A 31 -11.69 -12.54 34.76
CA GLN A 31 -12.57 -11.36 34.68
C GLN A 31 -13.11 -11.12 33.26
N PHE A 32 -12.60 -11.84 32.25
CA PHE A 32 -12.94 -11.64 30.85
C PHE A 32 -13.47 -12.93 30.22
N VAL A 33 -14.46 -12.79 29.34
CA VAL A 33 -14.80 -13.82 28.35
C VAL A 33 -13.83 -13.68 27.18
N THR A 34 -13.17 -14.78 26.79
CA THR A 34 -12.27 -14.78 25.62
C THR A 34 -12.98 -15.26 24.38
N LEU A 35 -12.91 -14.46 23.32
CA LEU A 35 -13.39 -14.80 21.98
C LEU A 35 -12.17 -14.92 21.06
N ALA A 36 -12.00 -16.10 20.45
CA ALA A 36 -10.94 -16.31 19.46
C ALA A 36 -11.40 -15.79 18.09
N VAL A 37 -10.81 -14.69 17.62
CA VAL A 37 -11.09 -14.12 16.31
C VAL A 37 -10.08 -14.68 15.31
N GLN A 38 -10.54 -15.59 14.45
CA GLN A 38 -9.75 -16.16 13.37
C GLN A 38 -9.86 -15.32 12.10
N MET A 39 -8.97 -15.57 11.14
CA MET A 39 -9.11 -14.99 9.80
C MET A 39 -10.45 -15.42 9.19
N PRO A 40 -11.23 -14.48 8.61
CA PRO A 40 -12.47 -14.80 7.93
C PRO A 40 -12.23 -15.71 6.72
N GLY A 41 -13.26 -16.47 6.34
CA GLY A 41 -13.22 -17.32 5.15
C GLY A 41 -13.03 -16.51 3.87
N PRO A 42 -12.49 -17.11 2.80
CA PRO A 42 -12.15 -16.41 1.55
C PRO A 42 -13.36 -15.72 0.91
N GLU A 43 -14.55 -16.32 0.98
CA GLU A 43 -15.78 -15.72 0.44
C GLU A 43 -16.18 -14.42 1.17
N ILE A 44 -15.99 -14.38 2.49
CA ILE A 44 -16.27 -13.18 3.30
C ILE A 44 -15.25 -12.09 2.95
N VAL A 45 -13.96 -12.45 2.86
CA VAL A 45 -12.90 -11.54 2.44
C VAL A 45 -13.23 -10.95 1.07
N ARG A 46 -13.55 -11.79 0.09
CA ARG A 46 -13.95 -11.37 -1.25
C ARG A 46 -15.13 -10.41 -1.22
N SER A 47 -16.20 -10.76 -0.49
CA SER A 47 -17.39 -9.92 -0.38
C SER A 47 -17.08 -8.53 0.20
N VAL A 48 -16.26 -8.45 1.24
CA VAL A 48 -15.91 -7.17 1.89
C VAL A 48 -15.14 -6.26 0.93
N TYR A 49 -14.07 -6.77 0.32
CA TYR A 49 -13.26 -5.94 -0.58
C TYR A 49 -13.97 -5.65 -1.91
N PHE A 50 -14.81 -6.55 -2.39
CA PHE A 50 -15.68 -6.29 -3.55
C PHE A 50 -16.61 -5.11 -3.28
N GLN A 51 -17.34 -5.09 -2.17
CA GLN A 51 -18.25 -3.98 -1.85
C GLN A 51 -17.53 -2.63 -1.74
N ILE A 52 -16.31 -2.61 -1.19
CA ILE A 52 -15.51 -1.39 -1.08
C ILE A 52 -15.09 -0.88 -2.47
N ILE A 53 -14.49 -1.74 -3.29
CA ILE A 53 -13.98 -1.34 -4.61
C ILE A 53 -15.12 -1.03 -5.58
N ASP A 54 -16.18 -1.85 -5.59
CA ASP A 54 -17.33 -1.65 -6.45
C ASP A 54 -18.10 -0.37 -6.08
N GLY A 55 -18.25 -0.11 -4.77
CA GLY A 55 -18.83 1.13 -4.28
C GLY A 55 -18.02 2.37 -4.67
N HIS A 56 -16.68 2.27 -4.64
CA HIS A 56 -15.79 3.36 -5.06
C HIS A 56 -15.83 3.60 -6.57
N LEU A 57 -15.81 2.53 -7.37
CA LEU A 57 -15.84 2.61 -8.84
C LEU A 57 -17.23 2.92 -9.40
N ASN A 58 -18.25 3.02 -8.55
CA ASN A 58 -19.58 3.44 -8.95
C ASN A 58 -19.54 4.89 -9.48
N GLY A 59 -20.03 5.09 -10.70
CA GLY A 59 -20.01 6.39 -11.38
C GLY A 59 -18.73 6.69 -12.18
N PHE A 60 -17.77 5.74 -12.23
CA PHE A 60 -16.71 5.75 -13.23
C PHE A 60 -17.25 5.27 -14.59
N ASP A 61 -16.45 5.43 -15.66
CA ASP A 61 -16.78 4.90 -16.98
C ASP A 61 -17.07 3.39 -16.92
N ALA A 62 -18.03 2.93 -17.71
CA ALA A 62 -18.58 1.57 -17.60
C ALA A 62 -17.53 0.45 -17.69
N ASP A 63 -16.49 0.64 -18.49
CA ASP A 63 -15.41 -0.34 -18.63
C ASP A 63 -14.48 -0.35 -17.42
N VAL A 64 -14.30 0.79 -16.76
CA VAL A 64 -13.55 0.90 -15.51
C VAL A 64 -14.35 0.34 -14.34
N ALA A 65 -15.65 0.64 -14.27
CA ALA A 65 -16.54 0.12 -13.22
C ALA A 65 -16.63 -1.42 -13.22
N LYS A 66 -16.55 -2.07 -14.38
CA LYS A 66 -16.53 -3.55 -14.49
C LYS A 66 -15.25 -4.19 -13.94
N MET A 67 -14.20 -3.42 -13.65
CA MET A 67 -12.92 -3.94 -13.16
C MET A 67 -12.97 -4.42 -11.70
N SER A 68 -13.98 -4.05 -10.92
CA SER A 68 -14.10 -4.36 -9.48
C SER A 68 -13.84 -5.83 -9.17
N ASN A 69 -14.49 -6.75 -9.90
CA ASN A 69 -14.33 -8.19 -9.71
C ASN A 69 -12.87 -8.64 -9.95
N LYS A 70 -12.30 -8.23 -11.09
CA LYS A 70 -10.93 -8.60 -11.47
C LYS A 70 -9.91 -8.09 -10.46
N LEU A 71 -10.06 -6.85 -9.99
CA LEU A 71 -9.17 -6.25 -9.00
C LEU A 71 -9.16 -7.02 -7.69
N VAL A 72 -10.33 -7.40 -7.18
CA VAL A 72 -10.45 -8.11 -5.92
C VAL A 72 -9.95 -9.55 -6.04
N ASP A 73 -10.32 -10.25 -7.11
CA ASP A 73 -9.90 -11.63 -7.35
C ASP A 73 -8.38 -11.73 -7.57
N ALA A 74 -7.80 -10.80 -8.33
CA ALA A 74 -6.36 -10.68 -8.51
C ALA A 74 -5.64 -10.39 -7.18
N THR A 75 -6.18 -9.48 -6.37
CA THR A 75 -5.59 -9.13 -5.06
C THR A 75 -5.59 -10.32 -4.10
N ILE A 76 -6.70 -11.08 -4.03
CA ILE A 76 -6.81 -12.27 -3.18
C ILE A 76 -5.84 -13.36 -3.64
N GLU A 77 -5.76 -13.61 -4.95
CA GLU A 77 -4.86 -14.63 -5.47
C GLU A 77 -3.39 -14.29 -5.22
N LEU A 78 -2.98 -13.05 -5.51
CA LEU A 78 -1.62 -12.59 -5.26
C LEU A 78 -1.29 -12.62 -3.76
N HIS A 79 -2.20 -12.14 -2.91
CA HIS A 79 -2.02 -12.16 -1.45
C HIS A 79 -1.82 -13.60 -0.94
N ARG A 80 -2.62 -14.56 -1.42
CA ARG A 80 -2.47 -15.98 -1.06
C ARG A 80 -1.13 -16.55 -1.51
N LEU A 81 -0.68 -16.22 -2.73
CA LEU A 81 0.64 -16.64 -3.23
C LEU A 81 1.76 -16.09 -2.35
N VAL A 82 1.67 -14.80 -1.96
CA VAL A 82 2.65 -14.15 -1.09
C VAL A 82 2.66 -14.81 0.29
N MET A 83 1.51 -14.97 0.94
CA MET A 83 1.39 -15.60 2.26
C MET A 83 1.98 -17.01 2.30
N ASN A 84 1.76 -17.80 1.25
CA ASN A 84 2.21 -19.19 1.22
C ASN A 84 3.70 -19.36 0.91
N ASN A 85 4.34 -18.36 0.30
CA ASN A 85 5.74 -18.45 -0.15
C ASN A 85 6.71 -17.62 0.69
N PHE A 86 6.26 -16.51 1.26
CA PHE A 86 7.09 -15.59 2.03
C PHE A 86 6.74 -15.69 3.51
N LEU A 87 7.25 -16.75 4.14
CA LEU A 87 7.02 -17.03 5.56
C LEU A 87 8.03 -16.29 6.45
N PRO A 88 7.62 -15.87 7.66
CA PRO A 88 8.52 -15.24 8.61
C PRO A 88 9.59 -16.23 9.08
N SER A 89 10.82 -15.74 9.23
CA SER A 89 11.94 -16.46 9.82
C SER A 89 12.67 -15.59 10.84
N ALA A 90 13.66 -16.13 11.55
CA ALA A 90 14.48 -15.33 12.48
C ALA A 90 15.16 -14.12 11.78
N VAL A 91 15.50 -14.26 10.50
CA VAL A 91 16.12 -13.18 9.70
C VAL A 91 15.05 -12.32 9.02
N LYS A 92 13.93 -12.92 8.60
CA LYS A 92 12.85 -12.26 7.85
C LYS A 92 11.58 -12.13 8.71
N PHE A 93 11.74 -11.66 9.94
CA PHE A 93 10.63 -11.59 10.92
C PHE A 93 9.49 -10.65 10.50
N HIS A 94 9.79 -9.70 9.61
CA HIS A 94 8.85 -8.72 9.07
C HIS A 94 8.02 -9.26 7.89
N TYR A 95 8.25 -10.51 7.44
CA TYR A 95 7.41 -11.19 6.44
C TYR A 95 6.12 -11.68 7.10
N GLN A 96 5.34 -10.73 7.61
CA GLN A 96 4.05 -10.96 8.22
C GLN A 96 2.99 -10.32 7.32
N PHE A 97 2.22 -11.18 6.67
CA PHE A 97 1.18 -10.80 5.73
C PHE A 97 -0.19 -11.21 6.31
N ASN A 98 -1.11 -10.27 6.39
CA ASN A 98 -2.46 -10.40 6.91
C ASN A 98 -3.44 -9.56 6.07
N LEU A 99 -4.65 -9.29 6.55
CA LEU A 99 -5.65 -8.53 5.78
C LEU A 99 -5.26 -7.05 5.58
N ARG A 100 -4.31 -6.53 6.36
CA ARG A 100 -3.83 -5.14 6.23
C ARG A 100 -3.25 -4.86 4.85
N GLU A 101 -2.57 -5.82 4.23
CA GLU A 101 -2.02 -5.64 2.90
C GLU A 101 -3.13 -5.45 1.86
N MET A 102 -4.18 -6.27 1.95
CA MET A 102 -5.34 -6.11 1.08
C MET A 102 -6.05 -4.78 1.31
N SER A 103 -6.19 -4.33 2.56
CA SER A 103 -6.73 -3.01 2.89
C SER A 103 -5.87 -1.87 2.35
N ASN A 104 -4.54 -1.99 2.42
CA ASN A 104 -3.63 -0.96 1.90
C ASN A 104 -3.69 -0.86 0.38
N ILE A 105 -3.77 -1.99 -0.34
CA ILE A 105 -3.95 -2.01 -1.81
C ILE A 105 -5.30 -1.40 -2.16
N SER A 106 -6.37 -1.82 -1.49
CA SER A 106 -7.72 -1.29 -1.73
C SER A 106 -7.80 0.20 -1.46
N GLN A 107 -7.16 0.67 -0.37
CA GLN A 107 -7.08 2.09 -0.05
C GLN A 107 -6.33 2.88 -1.13
N GLY A 108 -5.24 2.33 -1.69
CA GLY A 108 -4.54 2.94 -2.82
C GLY A 108 -5.42 3.04 -4.07
N LEU A 109 -6.18 2.00 -4.39
CA LEU A 109 -7.15 2.00 -5.49
C LEU A 109 -8.27 3.04 -5.26
N CYS A 110 -8.73 3.21 -4.02
CA CYS A 110 -9.75 4.20 -3.67
C CYS A 110 -9.26 5.65 -3.70
N ARG A 111 -7.98 5.91 -4.05
CA ARG A 111 -7.48 7.27 -4.32
C ARG A 111 -7.76 7.73 -5.75
N THR A 112 -8.27 6.86 -6.60
CA THR A 112 -8.58 7.18 -7.99
C THR A 112 -9.72 8.18 -8.10
N ILE A 113 -9.63 9.05 -9.10
CA ILE A 113 -10.60 10.09 -9.41
C ILE A 113 -11.12 9.84 -10.83
N LYS A 114 -12.44 9.79 -11.02
CA LYS A 114 -13.11 9.39 -12.27
C LYS A 114 -12.70 10.24 -13.48
N GLU A 115 -12.39 11.52 -13.28
CA GLU A 115 -11.95 12.42 -14.34
C GLU A 115 -10.58 12.04 -14.92
N TYR A 116 -9.73 11.36 -14.13
CA TYR A 116 -8.36 10.99 -14.51
C TYR A 116 -8.21 9.51 -14.87
N TYR A 117 -9.11 8.65 -14.39
CA TYR A 117 -9.10 7.20 -14.63
C TYR A 117 -10.24 6.77 -15.56
N LYS A 118 -10.09 7.05 -16.86
CA LYS A 118 -11.09 6.73 -17.89
C LYS A 118 -10.90 5.38 -18.58
N GLN A 119 -9.70 4.80 -18.46
CA GLN A 119 -9.35 3.56 -19.15
C GLN A 119 -9.01 2.44 -18.16
N PRO A 120 -9.48 1.20 -18.39
CA PRO A 120 -9.16 0.05 -17.53
C PRO A 120 -7.65 -0.18 -17.34
N ILE A 121 -6.84 0.10 -18.37
CA ILE A 121 -5.39 -0.04 -18.32
C ILE A 121 -4.75 0.81 -17.22
N ALA A 122 -5.24 2.03 -17.01
CA ALA A 122 -4.71 2.94 -16.00
C ALA A 122 -4.95 2.38 -14.59
N LEU A 123 -6.11 1.75 -14.37
CA LEU A 123 -6.46 1.11 -13.11
C LEU A 123 -5.67 -0.18 -12.88
N ALA A 124 -5.44 -0.98 -13.93
CA ALA A 124 -4.57 -2.16 -13.85
C ALA A 124 -3.11 -1.80 -13.53
N ARG A 125 -2.57 -0.74 -14.16
CA ARG A 125 -1.24 -0.19 -13.85
C ARG A 125 -1.16 0.30 -12.40
N LEU A 126 -2.19 0.99 -11.92
CA LEU A 126 -2.26 1.41 -10.52
C LEU A 126 -2.28 0.21 -9.57
N TRP A 127 -3.06 -0.83 -9.87
CA TRP A 127 -3.09 -2.05 -9.08
C TRP A 127 -1.70 -2.69 -8.99
N VAL A 128 -0.98 -2.81 -10.10
CA VAL A 128 0.40 -3.31 -10.10
C VAL A 128 1.30 -2.45 -9.21
N HIS A 129 1.23 -1.13 -9.35
CA HIS A 129 2.02 -0.20 -8.53
C HIS A 129 1.78 -0.45 -7.04
N GLU A 130 0.51 -0.50 -6.63
CA GLU A 130 0.09 -0.71 -5.25
C GLU A 130 0.54 -2.08 -4.71
N CYS A 131 0.44 -3.14 -5.50
CA CYS A 131 0.97 -4.45 -5.13
C CYS A 131 2.49 -4.43 -4.92
N GLU A 132 3.26 -3.75 -5.78
CA GLU A 132 4.70 -3.60 -5.59
C GLU A 132 5.03 -2.80 -4.33
N ARG A 133 4.32 -1.69 -4.06
CA ARG A 133 4.56 -0.87 -2.87
C ARG A 133 4.22 -1.62 -1.57
N VAL A 134 3.16 -2.43 -1.58
CA VAL A 134 2.69 -3.12 -0.37
C VAL A 134 3.49 -4.39 -0.08
N PHE A 135 3.85 -5.17 -1.11
CA PHE A 135 4.54 -6.46 -0.95
C PHE A 135 6.02 -6.38 -1.31
N ARG A 136 6.34 -5.93 -2.53
CA ARG A 136 7.71 -6.00 -3.08
C ARG A 136 8.71 -5.18 -2.28
N ASP A 137 8.31 -4.00 -1.80
CA ASP A 137 9.16 -3.13 -0.99
C ASP A 137 9.55 -3.74 0.38
N ARG A 138 8.87 -4.81 0.82
CA ARG A 138 9.26 -5.54 2.05
C ARG A 138 10.29 -6.64 1.79
N MET A 139 10.53 -7.00 0.53
CA MET A 139 11.44 -8.09 0.20
C MET A 139 12.89 -7.63 0.40
N VAL A 140 13.69 -8.48 1.05
CA VAL A 140 15.09 -8.16 1.37
C VAL A 140 16.04 -8.61 0.27
N ASN A 141 15.81 -9.80 -0.28
CA ASN A 141 16.74 -10.45 -1.20
C ASN A 141 16.25 -10.34 -2.65
N GLU A 142 17.17 -10.24 -3.60
CA GLU A 142 16.84 -10.21 -5.03
C GLU A 142 16.06 -11.45 -5.48
N ALA A 143 16.39 -12.64 -4.95
CA ALA A 143 15.66 -13.87 -5.24
C ALA A 143 14.18 -13.81 -4.80
N ASP A 144 13.90 -13.18 -3.65
CA ASP A 144 12.52 -13.00 -3.18
C ASP A 144 11.78 -11.99 -4.07
N MET A 145 12.47 -10.91 -4.47
CA MET A 145 11.93 -9.90 -5.39
C MET A 145 11.58 -10.52 -6.75
N GLN A 146 12.48 -11.32 -7.33
CA GLN A 146 12.25 -12.02 -8.59
C GLN A 146 11.06 -12.99 -8.49
N LYS A 147 11.01 -13.78 -7.42
CA LYS A 147 9.88 -14.71 -7.19
C LYS A 147 8.55 -13.97 -7.01
N PHE A 148 8.56 -12.82 -6.32
CA PHE A 148 7.37 -11.97 -6.23
C PHE A 148 6.99 -11.42 -7.61
N ASP A 149 7.96 -10.95 -8.39
CA ASP A 149 7.74 -10.40 -9.73
C ASP A 149 7.10 -11.45 -10.66
N GLU A 150 7.52 -12.72 -10.57
CA GLU A 150 6.89 -13.85 -11.27
C GLU A 150 5.42 -14.05 -10.88
N PHE A 151 5.12 -14.09 -9.57
CA PHE A 151 3.74 -14.24 -9.10
C PHE A 151 2.85 -13.08 -9.52
N ARG A 152 3.37 -11.86 -9.36
CA ARG A 152 2.68 -10.64 -9.76
C ARG A 152 2.41 -10.67 -11.26
N PHE A 153 3.41 -10.96 -12.09
CA PHE A 153 3.27 -11.02 -13.54
C PHE A 153 2.22 -12.05 -13.98
N ALA A 154 2.27 -13.26 -13.40
CA ALA A 154 1.31 -14.32 -13.71
C ALA A 154 -0.13 -13.91 -13.37
N VAL A 155 -0.35 -13.29 -12.21
CA VAL A 155 -1.66 -12.77 -11.79
C VAL A 155 -2.10 -11.62 -12.70
N THR A 156 -1.21 -10.66 -13.00
CA THR A 156 -1.55 -9.54 -13.90
C THR A 156 -2.01 -10.06 -15.26
N LYS A 157 -1.25 -10.99 -15.85
CA LYS A 157 -1.60 -11.59 -17.14
C LYS A 157 -2.92 -12.37 -17.09
N LYS A 158 -3.18 -13.08 -16.00
CA LYS A 158 -4.43 -13.84 -15.84
C LYS A 158 -5.67 -12.94 -15.81
N TYR A 159 -5.61 -11.80 -15.12
CA TYR A 159 -6.80 -10.97 -14.86
C TYR A 159 -6.93 -9.74 -15.75
N PHE A 160 -5.83 -9.21 -16.28
CA PHE A 160 -5.81 -7.89 -16.93
C PHE A 160 -5.24 -7.89 -18.35
N ASP A 161 -4.93 -9.03 -18.97
CA ASP A 161 -4.35 -9.06 -20.32
C ASP A 161 -5.29 -8.47 -21.39
N ASP A 162 -6.61 -8.51 -21.15
CA ASP A 162 -7.62 -7.89 -22.00
C ASP A 162 -7.74 -6.36 -21.80
N CYS A 163 -7.04 -5.77 -20.83
CA CYS A 163 -7.08 -4.33 -20.54
C CYS A 163 -6.03 -3.52 -21.32
N GLY A 164 -5.60 -4.00 -22.50
CA GLY A 164 -4.56 -3.35 -23.33
C GLY A 164 -3.25 -4.14 -23.45
N GLY A 165 -3.21 -5.36 -22.93
CA GLY A 165 -2.07 -6.27 -23.03
C GLY A 165 -1.04 -6.11 -21.91
N ILE A 166 -0.45 -7.24 -21.50
CA ILE A 166 0.53 -7.28 -20.41
C ILE A 166 1.73 -6.32 -20.61
N THR A 167 2.17 -6.12 -21.86
CA THR A 167 3.31 -5.24 -22.18
C THR A 167 3.04 -3.79 -21.79
N ALA A 168 1.83 -3.30 -22.08
CA ALA A 168 1.46 -1.91 -21.75
C ALA A 168 1.19 -1.73 -20.25
N ILE A 169 0.77 -2.80 -19.55
CA ILE A 169 0.58 -2.77 -18.09
C ILE A 169 1.94 -2.78 -17.36
N ASP A 170 2.93 -3.52 -17.86
CA ASP A 170 4.25 -3.66 -17.23
C ASP A 170 5.27 -2.61 -17.72
N GLU A 171 4.88 -1.71 -18.62
CA GLU A 171 5.72 -0.63 -19.13
C GLU A 171 6.24 0.25 -17.98
N ARG A 172 7.56 0.51 -17.99
CA ARG A 172 8.27 1.33 -17.00
C ARG A 172 8.54 2.74 -17.57
N PRO A 173 8.53 3.79 -16.73
CA PRO A 173 8.38 3.77 -15.27
C PRO A 173 6.96 3.48 -14.79
N LEU A 174 6.85 2.84 -13.61
CA LEU A 174 5.57 2.61 -12.93
C LEU A 174 5.53 3.37 -11.61
N LEU A 175 5.41 4.68 -11.72
CA LEU A 175 5.41 5.62 -10.59
C LEU A 175 4.08 6.33 -10.53
N MET A 176 3.46 6.31 -9.36
CA MET A 176 2.21 7.01 -9.07
C MET A 176 2.49 8.05 -7.98
N THR A 177 2.06 9.28 -8.20
CA THR A 177 2.30 10.40 -7.27
C THR A 177 1.06 11.29 -7.19
N SER A 178 0.96 12.05 -6.11
CA SER A 178 -0.14 12.98 -5.82
C SER A 178 0.22 14.45 -6.06
N PHE A 179 1.52 14.76 -6.12
CA PHE A 179 2.04 16.13 -6.12
C PHE A 179 2.35 16.67 -7.53
N MET A 180 2.13 15.87 -8.57
CA MET A 180 2.39 16.29 -9.96
C MET A 180 1.24 17.08 -10.56
N VAL A 181 0.01 16.81 -10.11
CA VAL A 181 -1.21 17.42 -10.62
C VAL A 181 -2.05 17.85 -9.43
N SER A 182 -2.33 19.15 -9.35
CA SER A 182 -3.32 19.71 -8.43
C SER A 182 -4.55 20.16 -9.21
N THR A 183 -5.73 19.96 -8.64
CA THR A 183 -6.98 20.55 -9.17
C THR A 183 -7.06 22.05 -8.84
N PRO A 184 -8.01 22.81 -9.43
CA PRO A 184 -8.23 24.22 -9.06
C PRO A 184 -8.55 24.45 -7.57
N GLU A 185 -9.04 23.40 -6.88
CA GLU A 185 -9.31 23.41 -5.43
C GLU A 185 -8.10 22.92 -4.61
N ASP A 186 -6.93 22.80 -5.25
CA ASP A 186 -5.68 22.30 -4.68
C ASP A 186 -5.80 20.90 -4.06
N VAL A 187 -6.66 20.06 -4.65
CA VAL A 187 -6.78 18.65 -4.27
C VAL A 187 -5.71 17.84 -5.03
N PRO A 188 -4.81 17.14 -4.33
CA PRO A 188 -3.79 16.30 -4.96
C PRO A 188 -4.41 15.16 -5.76
N VAL A 189 -3.99 14.99 -7.02
CA VAL A 189 -4.49 13.92 -7.88
C VAL A 189 -3.48 12.79 -7.92
N TYR A 190 -3.88 11.60 -7.47
CA TYR A 190 -3.02 10.43 -7.52
C TYR A 190 -2.99 9.87 -8.94
N CYS A 191 -1.88 10.06 -9.67
CA CYS A 191 -1.77 9.69 -11.09
C CYS A 191 -0.37 9.21 -11.48
N ALA A 192 -0.28 8.55 -12.63
CA ALA A 192 0.96 8.04 -13.18
C ALA A 192 1.88 9.17 -13.66
N VAL A 193 3.17 9.02 -13.41
CA VAL A 193 4.20 9.91 -13.96
C VAL A 193 4.74 9.32 -15.26
N PRO A 194 4.74 10.07 -16.39
CA PRO A 194 5.08 9.51 -17.70
C PRO A 194 6.57 9.17 -17.83
N THR A 195 7.46 10.02 -17.34
CA THR A 195 8.92 9.81 -17.45
C THR A 195 9.67 10.32 -16.22
N TYR A 196 10.90 9.82 -16.03
CA TYR A 196 11.77 10.26 -14.94
C TYR A 196 12.22 11.72 -15.11
N GLU A 197 12.32 12.23 -16.33
CA GLU A 197 12.71 13.63 -16.60
C GLU A 197 11.63 14.60 -16.10
N VAL A 198 10.36 14.26 -16.32
CA VAL A 198 9.22 15.04 -15.84
C VAL A 198 9.19 15.01 -14.30
N LEU A 199 9.40 13.84 -13.70
CA LEU A 199 9.50 13.71 -12.24
C LEU A 199 10.66 14.53 -11.68
N LYS A 200 11.84 14.43 -12.30
CA LYS A 200 13.05 15.12 -11.85
C LYS A 200 12.85 16.62 -11.83
N LYS A 201 12.30 17.19 -12.91
CA LYS A 201 12.03 18.63 -12.99
C LYS A 201 11.11 19.09 -11.85
N ALA A 202 10.01 18.37 -11.61
CA ALA A 202 9.08 18.72 -10.54
C ALA A 202 9.73 18.63 -9.14
N LEU A 203 10.56 17.62 -8.91
CA LEU A 203 11.28 17.47 -7.64
C LEU A 203 12.39 18.50 -7.46
N ASP A 204 13.11 18.87 -8.52
CA ASP A 204 14.12 19.94 -8.49
C ASP A 204 13.46 21.30 -8.16
N ASP A 205 12.29 21.58 -8.73
CA ASP A 205 11.52 22.80 -8.42
C ASP A 205 11.03 22.79 -6.96
N LYS A 206 10.54 21.64 -6.46
CA LYS A 206 10.15 21.47 -5.06
C LYS A 206 11.32 21.57 -4.08
N LEU A 207 12.51 21.09 -4.46
CA LEU A 207 13.73 21.21 -3.67
C LEU A 207 14.17 22.68 -3.56
N ARG A 208 14.03 23.45 -4.64
CA ARG A 208 14.28 24.91 -4.61
C ARG A 208 13.33 25.61 -3.65
N GLU A 209 12.03 25.34 -3.76
CA GLU A 209 10.99 25.87 -2.86
C GLU A 209 11.29 25.52 -1.38
N TYR A 210 11.71 24.27 -1.11
CA TYR A 210 12.11 23.86 0.23
C TYR A 210 13.32 24.65 0.74
N ASN A 211 14.35 24.81 -0.09
CA ASN A 211 15.59 25.52 0.25
C ASN A 211 15.40 27.04 0.45
N GLU A 212 14.31 27.63 -0.05
CA GLU A 212 13.95 29.02 0.23
C GLU A 212 13.42 29.21 1.66
N SER A 213 12.76 28.19 2.22
CA SER A 213 12.11 28.27 3.55
C SER A 213 12.87 27.54 4.66
N ASN A 214 13.79 26.64 4.31
CA ASN A 214 14.47 25.75 5.24
C ASN A 214 16.00 25.77 5.03
N ALA A 215 16.73 25.06 5.89
CA ALA A 215 18.16 24.88 5.72
C ALA A 215 18.46 24.20 4.37
N VAL A 216 19.39 24.79 3.62
CA VAL A 216 19.73 24.37 2.25
C VAL A 216 20.19 22.92 2.23
N MET A 217 19.54 22.10 1.41
CA MET A 217 19.94 20.74 1.07
C MET A 217 20.44 20.70 -0.38
N ASP A 218 21.71 20.33 -0.57
CA ASP A 218 22.30 20.12 -1.89
C ASP A 218 22.14 18.64 -2.31
N LEU A 219 20.92 18.28 -2.71
CA LEU A 219 20.58 16.91 -3.10
C LEU A 219 20.69 16.73 -4.61
N VAL A 220 21.48 15.74 -5.01
CA VAL A 220 21.49 15.26 -6.40
C VAL A 220 20.45 14.16 -6.55
N LEU A 221 19.36 14.46 -7.26
CA LEU A 221 18.26 13.52 -7.48
C LEU A 221 18.57 12.55 -8.63
N PHE A 222 19.09 11.37 -8.28
CA PHE A 222 19.20 10.21 -9.16
C PHE A 222 17.93 9.35 -9.11
N GLN A 223 17.80 8.41 -10.05
CA GLN A 223 16.58 7.62 -10.25
C GLN A 223 16.04 6.97 -8.96
N GLN A 224 16.90 6.30 -8.20
CA GLN A 224 16.50 5.66 -6.95
C GLN A 224 16.05 6.68 -5.88
N ALA A 225 16.68 7.85 -5.80
CA ALA A 225 16.26 8.90 -4.86
C ALA A 225 14.85 9.39 -5.21
N MET A 226 14.56 9.60 -6.49
CA MET A 226 13.22 9.97 -6.96
C MET A 226 12.20 8.89 -6.62
N GLU A 227 12.51 7.61 -6.85
CA GLU A 227 11.62 6.52 -6.47
C GLU A 227 11.36 6.48 -4.96
N HIS A 228 12.39 6.69 -4.13
CA HIS A 228 12.21 6.76 -2.68
C HIS A 228 11.29 7.90 -2.27
N ILE A 229 11.45 9.10 -2.84
CA ILE A 229 10.56 10.24 -2.57
C ILE A 229 9.12 9.88 -2.95
N THR A 230 8.89 9.28 -4.11
CA THR A 230 7.53 8.88 -4.52
C THR A 230 6.90 7.84 -3.58
N ARG A 231 7.70 6.89 -3.08
CA ARG A 231 7.25 5.90 -2.08
C ARG A 231 6.89 6.57 -0.75
N ILE A 232 7.72 7.51 -0.29
CA ILE A 232 7.48 8.27 0.95
C ILE A 232 6.19 9.09 0.80
N ALA A 233 6.08 9.90 -0.25
CA ALA A 233 4.88 10.70 -0.53
C ALA A 233 3.62 9.82 -0.55
N ARG A 234 3.65 8.69 -1.27
CA ARG A 234 2.54 7.74 -1.31
C ARG A 234 2.13 7.24 0.07
N ILE A 235 3.07 7.00 0.99
CA ILE A 235 2.77 6.54 2.35
C ILE A 235 2.20 7.69 3.20
N ILE A 236 2.78 8.88 3.13
CA ILE A 236 2.39 10.03 3.95
C ILE A 236 1.03 10.60 3.53
N ASP A 237 0.68 10.53 2.25
CA ASP A 237 -0.63 10.93 1.76
C ASP A 237 -1.79 10.10 2.32
N LEU A 238 -1.52 8.89 2.81
CA LEU A 238 -2.55 8.06 3.40
C LEU A 238 -2.92 8.54 4.80
N PRO A 239 -4.21 8.53 5.17
CA PRO A 239 -4.62 8.86 6.53
C PRO A 239 -3.97 7.87 7.50
N ARG A 240 -3.27 8.41 8.50
CA ARG A 240 -2.48 7.64 9.49
C ARG A 240 -1.33 6.83 8.85
N GLY A 241 -0.84 7.29 7.70
CA GLY A 241 0.34 6.76 7.04
C GLY A 241 1.60 6.98 7.88
N ASN A 242 2.41 5.94 8.01
CA ASN A 242 3.70 5.99 8.71
C ASN A 242 4.71 5.17 7.91
N ALA A 243 5.86 5.78 7.58
CA ALA A 243 6.93 5.14 6.83
C ALA A 243 8.09 4.77 7.75
N MET A 244 8.56 3.52 7.66
CA MET A 244 9.81 3.09 8.28
C MET A 244 10.88 2.95 7.19
N LEU A 245 11.87 3.83 7.20
CA LEU A 245 12.94 3.85 6.20
C LEU A 245 14.15 3.06 6.71
N VAL A 246 14.35 1.86 6.17
CA VAL A 246 15.44 0.95 6.60
C VAL A 246 16.59 0.99 5.61
N GLY A 247 17.82 1.21 6.10
CA GLY A 247 19.04 1.02 5.33
C GLY A 247 20.27 1.61 6.00
N VAL A 248 21.41 1.54 5.31
CA VAL A 248 22.72 1.95 5.86
C VAL A 248 22.76 3.47 6.12
N GLY A 249 23.45 3.88 7.18
CA GLY A 249 23.68 5.30 7.49
C GLY A 249 24.38 6.03 6.32
N GLY A 250 24.02 7.29 6.11
CA GLY A 250 24.58 8.10 4.99
C GLY A 250 23.89 7.89 3.63
N SER A 251 22.88 7.03 3.54
CA SER A 251 22.11 6.79 2.30
C SER A 251 21.06 7.87 1.96
N GLY A 252 21.12 9.04 2.59
CA GLY A 252 20.23 10.18 2.32
C GLY A 252 18.80 10.06 2.84
N LYS A 253 18.43 8.98 3.55
CA LYS A 253 17.04 8.74 4.02
C LYS A 253 16.46 9.87 4.87
N GLN A 254 17.28 10.51 5.70
CA GLN A 254 16.87 11.65 6.52
C GLN A 254 16.62 12.92 5.69
N SER A 255 17.33 13.07 4.56
CA SER A 255 17.16 14.21 3.67
C SER A 255 15.99 14.04 2.71
N LEU A 256 15.56 12.80 2.45
CA LEU A 256 14.45 12.47 1.55
C LEU A 256 13.09 12.37 2.27
N SER A 257 13.08 12.29 3.61
CA SER A 257 11.87 12.21 4.45
C SER A 257 11.32 13.59 4.76
#